data_AF-A0A622ZUW3-F1
#
_entry.id   AF-A0A622ZUW3-F1
#
_cell.length_a   1.000
_cell.length_b   1.000
_cell.length_c   1.000
_cell.angle_alpha   90.00
_cell.angle_beta   90.00
_cell.angle_gamma   90.00
#
_symmetry.space_group_name_H-M   'P 1'
#
loop_
_entity.id
_entity.type
_entity.pdbx_description
1 polymer ?
#
loop_
_entity_poly.entity_id
_entity_poly.type
_entity_poly.pdbx_seq_one_letter_code
_entity_poly.pdbx_strand_id
1 'polypeptide(L)'
;GSPYLLRTHQLRHLLNTFAQINGMDEFSIARWSGRKLISQNVSYDHRSHLQMSKAIREQKLSVCVNEHRKKDIPVVDLNEFDSLSSGAVLVSKHGYCKHSYAFKPCEHYPIENSGLDNETISNIHDKILKRTLYDKNDGNINADRWYEFHKRIKKGE
;
A
#
# COMPACT_ATOMS: atom_id res chain seq x y z
N GLY A 1 -7.92 21.60 -60.46
CA GLY A 1 -7.54 20.85 -59.24
C GLY A 1 -8.41 19.62 -59.13
N SER A 2 -7.96 18.58 -58.44
CA SER A 2 -8.79 17.41 -58.13
C SER A 2 -9.78 17.73 -57.00
N PRO A 3 -11.03 17.25 -57.07
CA PRO A 3 -11.99 17.43 -55.98
C PRO A 3 -11.60 16.58 -54.76
N TYR A 4 -11.77 17.13 -53.56
CA TYR A 4 -11.62 16.38 -52.32
C TYR A 4 -12.82 15.45 -52.11
N LEU A 5 -12.56 14.16 -51.83
CA LEU A 5 -13.59 13.15 -51.58
C LEU A 5 -13.53 12.70 -50.11
N LEU A 6 -14.62 12.92 -49.37
CA LEU A 6 -14.82 12.41 -48.01
C LEU A 6 -15.64 11.13 -48.05
N ARG A 7 -15.10 10.05 -47.51
CA ARG A 7 -15.79 8.78 -47.29
C ARG A 7 -16.57 8.84 -45.98
N THR A 8 -17.75 8.23 -45.96
CA THR A 8 -18.67 8.23 -44.81
C THR A 8 -18.03 7.77 -43.50
N HIS A 9 -17.10 6.80 -43.56
CA HIS A 9 -16.43 6.28 -42.37
C HIS A 9 -15.39 7.24 -41.78
N GLN A 10 -14.80 8.14 -42.57
CA GLN A 10 -13.74 9.04 -42.08
C GLN A 10 -14.22 9.94 -40.94
N LEU A 11 -15.44 10.47 -41.04
CA LEU A 11 -16.06 11.25 -39.97
C LEU A 11 -16.27 10.41 -38.70
N ARG A 12 -16.66 9.15 -38.85
CA ARG A 12 -16.85 8.24 -37.71
C ARG A 12 -15.54 7.89 -37.02
N HIS A 13 -14.47 7.65 -37.77
CA HIS A 13 -13.12 7.46 -37.22
C HIS A 13 -12.66 8.70 -36.46
N LEU A 14 -12.89 9.89 -37.01
CA LEU A 14 -12.52 11.16 -36.38
C LEU A 14 -13.24 11.36 -35.03
N LEU A 15 -14.57 11.19 -35.02
CA LEU A 15 -15.37 11.32 -33.79
C LEU A 15 -14.97 10.30 -32.72
N ASN A 16 -14.69 9.06 -33.12
CA ASN A 16 -14.21 8.03 -32.18
C ASN A 16 -12.87 8.41 -31.56
N THR A 17 -11.95 8.90 -32.38
CA THR A 17 -10.63 9.36 -31.92
C THR A 17 -10.76 10.52 -30.94
N PHE A 18 -11.65 11.49 -31.20
CA PHE A 18 -11.93 12.56 -30.24
C PHE A 18 -12.55 12.08 -28.94
N ALA A 19 -13.47 11.12 -28.98
CA ALA A 19 -14.05 10.54 -27.78
C ALA A 19 -12.97 9.88 -26.88
N GLN A 20 -12.03 9.14 -27.49
CA GLN A 20 -10.93 8.51 -26.75
C GLN A 20 -9.91 9.52 -26.22
N ILE A 21 -9.60 10.59 -26.96
CA ILE A 21 -8.70 11.66 -26.50
C ILE A 21 -9.30 12.36 -25.27
N ASN A 22 -10.61 12.52 -25.22
CA ASN A 22 -11.32 13.15 -24.09
C ASN A 22 -11.68 12.15 -22.96
N GLY A 23 -11.14 10.94 -22.99
CA GLY A 23 -11.23 10.00 -21.87
C GLY A 23 -12.53 9.20 -21.77
N MET A 24 -13.32 9.10 -22.84
CA MET A 24 -14.45 8.17 -22.86
C MET A 24 -13.95 6.72 -22.82
N ASP A 25 -14.58 5.88 -21.98
CA ASP A 25 -14.16 4.50 -21.82
C ASP A 25 -14.56 3.61 -23.03
N GLU A 26 -13.83 2.52 -23.21
CA GLU A 26 -13.97 1.63 -24.36
C GLU A 26 -15.36 0.98 -24.47
N PHE A 27 -16.04 0.73 -23.36
CA PHE A 27 -17.39 0.17 -23.35
C PHE A 27 -18.42 1.21 -23.81
N SER A 28 -18.35 2.43 -23.26
CA SER A 28 -19.21 3.55 -23.67
C SER A 28 -19.05 3.88 -25.14
N ILE A 29 -17.81 3.90 -25.63
CA ILE A 29 -17.51 4.10 -27.06
C ILE A 29 -18.14 3.01 -27.93
N ALA A 30 -17.99 1.75 -27.53
CA ALA A 30 -18.56 0.62 -28.27
C ALA A 30 -20.09 0.71 -28.31
N ARG A 31 -20.71 1.02 -27.17
CA ARG A 31 -22.16 1.19 -27.03
C ARG A 31 -22.69 2.35 -27.86
N TRP A 32 -22.11 3.54 -27.73
CA TRP A 32 -22.49 4.72 -28.50
C TRP A 32 -22.31 4.53 -30.01
N SER A 33 -21.27 3.79 -30.40
CA SER A 33 -21.00 3.46 -31.81
C SER A 33 -21.82 2.28 -32.35
N GLY A 34 -22.65 1.61 -31.53
CA GLY A 34 -23.43 0.44 -31.95
C GLY A 34 -22.59 -0.81 -32.27
N ARG A 35 -21.44 -1.00 -31.62
CA ARG A 35 -20.52 -2.14 -31.87
C ARG A 35 -20.98 -3.37 -31.09
N LYS A 36 -20.79 -4.55 -31.69
CA LYS A 36 -21.11 -5.84 -31.05
C LYS A 36 -20.07 -6.22 -30.00
N LEU A 37 -18.80 -5.88 -30.24
CA LEU A 37 -17.67 -6.19 -29.35
C LEU A 37 -16.79 -4.96 -29.17
N ILE A 38 -16.26 -4.79 -27.95
CA ILE A 38 -15.32 -3.70 -27.60
C ILE A 38 -14.05 -3.77 -28.46
N SER A 39 -13.58 -4.98 -28.81
CA SER A 39 -12.41 -5.19 -29.65
C SER A 39 -12.50 -4.52 -31.04
N GLN A 40 -13.72 -4.19 -31.50
CA GLN A 40 -13.92 -3.47 -32.75
C GLN A 40 -13.47 -2.00 -32.67
N ASN A 41 -13.24 -1.45 -31.47
CA ASN A 41 -12.80 -0.07 -31.28
C ASN A 41 -11.42 0.21 -31.89
N VAL A 42 -10.54 -0.80 -31.94
CA VAL A 42 -9.16 -0.67 -32.43
C VAL A 42 -9.12 -0.17 -33.87
N SER A 43 -10.05 -0.59 -34.73
CA SER A 43 -10.11 -0.10 -36.12
C SER A 43 -10.48 1.39 -36.23
N TYR A 44 -11.02 1.99 -35.15
CA TYR A 44 -11.49 3.37 -35.10
C TYR A 44 -10.61 4.30 -34.27
N ASP A 45 -9.60 3.76 -33.60
CA ASP A 45 -8.64 4.51 -32.79
C ASP A 45 -7.45 4.90 -33.67
N HIS A 46 -7.35 6.19 -33.98
CA HIS A 46 -6.22 6.76 -34.74
C HIS A 46 -5.34 7.65 -33.87
N ARG A 47 -5.36 7.47 -32.55
CA ARG A 47 -4.44 8.19 -31.65
C ARG A 47 -3.01 7.80 -31.97
N SER A 48 -2.10 8.76 -31.87
CA SER A 48 -0.67 8.48 -32.00
C SER A 48 -0.15 7.69 -30.79
N HIS A 49 0.98 7.01 -30.95
CA HIS A 49 1.67 6.34 -29.84
C HIS A 49 1.95 7.28 -28.66
N LEU A 50 2.26 8.56 -28.94
CA LEU A 50 2.48 9.58 -27.92
C LEU A 50 1.20 9.90 -27.14
N GLN A 51 0.05 9.99 -27.83
CA GLN A 51 -1.24 10.22 -27.18
C GLN A 51 -1.65 9.04 -26.31
N MET A 52 -1.47 7.81 -26.80
CA MET A 52 -1.75 6.59 -26.03
C MET A 52 -0.84 6.47 -24.80
N SER A 53 0.46 6.73 -24.94
CA SER A 53 1.40 6.65 -23.82
C SER A 53 1.14 7.72 -22.76
N LYS A 54 0.76 8.94 -23.19
CA LYS A 54 0.34 10.02 -22.29
C LYS A 54 -0.90 9.62 -21.48
N ALA A 55 -1.94 9.08 -22.13
CA ALA A 55 -3.16 8.62 -21.45
C ALA A 55 -2.86 7.51 -20.41
N ILE A 56 -2.02 6.53 -20.76
CA ILE A 56 -1.59 5.48 -19.82
C ILE A 56 -0.81 6.07 -18.64
N ARG A 57 0.08 7.04 -18.90
CA ARG A 57 0.86 7.71 -17.84
C ARG A 57 -0.05 8.49 -16.89
N GLU A 58 -1.02 9.22 -17.40
CA GLU A 58 -1.98 10.00 -16.61
C GLU A 58 -2.87 9.07 -15.76
N GLN A 59 -3.35 7.97 -16.34
CA GLN A 59 -4.11 6.95 -15.61
C GLN A 59 -3.25 6.23 -14.55
N LYS A 60 -1.95 6.02 -14.81
CA LYS A 60 -1.04 5.49 -13.80
C LYS A 60 -0.71 6.52 -12.73
N LEU A 61 -0.68 7.82 -13.01
CA LEU A 61 -0.44 8.83 -11.99
C LEU A 61 -1.57 8.89 -10.96
N SER A 62 -2.82 8.64 -11.37
CA SER A 62 -3.97 8.60 -10.46
C SER A 62 -4.05 7.32 -9.62
N VAL A 63 -3.46 6.21 -10.09
CA VAL A 63 -3.45 4.90 -9.38
C VAL A 63 -2.15 4.66 -8.61
N CYS A 64 -1.03 5.16 -9.11
CA CYS A 64 0.29 5.10 -8.49
C CYS A 64 0.67 6.49 -7.99
N VAL A 65 0.00 6.94 -6.93
CA VAL A 65 0.69 7.74 -5.91
C VAL A 65 1.60 6.78 -5.11
N ASN A 66 2.54 6.14 -5.81
CA ASN A 66 3.84 5.86 -5.21
C ASN A 66 4.57 7.20 -5.20
N GLU A 67 4.02 8.18 -4.48
CA GLU A 67 4.95 8.96 -3.69
C GLU A 67 5.71 7.89 -2.91
N HIS A 68 7.00 7.76 -3.19
CA HIS A 68 7.89 7.50 -2.08
C HIS A 68 7.48 8.53 -1.05
N ARG A 69 6.54 8.17 -0.15
CA ARG A 69 6.33 8.94 1.05
C ARG A 69 7.76 9.08 1.51
N LYS A 70 8.28 10.31 1.55
CA LYS A 70 9.22 10.62 2.60
C LYS A 70 8.43 10.19 3.83
N LYS A 71 8.63 8.95 4.26
CA LYS A 71 8.15 8.50 5.54
C LYS A 71 9.02 9.37 6.41
N ASP A 72 8.51 10.54 6.76
CA ASP A 72 9.00 11.25 7.92
C ASP A 72 8.98 10.18 8.99
N ILE A 73 10.17 9.66 9.31
CA ILE A 73 10.30 8.61 10.29
C ILE A 73 9.76 9.27 11.55
N PRO A 74 8.59 8.85 12.05
CA PRO A 74 8.00 9.53 13.19
C PRO A 74 9.01 9.39 14.32
N VAL A 75 9.56 10.52 14.75
CA VAL A 75 10.39 10.56 15.95
C VAL A 75 9.41 10.40 17.10
N VAL A 76 9.37 9.19 17.62
CA VAL A 76 8.49 8.82 18.72
C VAL A 76 9.22 9.08 20.01
N ASP A 77 8.56 9.78 20.93
CA ASP A 77 9.03 9.96 22.28
C ASP A 77 8.96 8.63 23.04
N LEU A 78 9.99 8.32 23.83
CA LEU A 78 10.08 7.08 24.60
C LEU A 78 9.00 6.99 25.69
N ASN A 79 8.38 8.13 26.05
CA ASN A 79 7.23 8.17 26.97
C ASN A 79 5.93 7.63 26.34
N GLU A 80 5.84 7.47 25.01
CA GLU A 80 4.65 6.89 24.36
C GLU A 80 4.36 5.48 24.89
N PHE A 81 5.41 4.76 25.32
CA PHE A 81 5.30 3.42 25.87
C PHE A 81 4.57 3.35 27.24
N ASP A 82 4.41 4.47 27.95
CA ASP A 82 3.57 4.50 29.16
C ASP A 82 2.07 4.38 28.84
N SER A 83 1.68 4.72 27.61
CA SER A 83 0.30 4.68 27.13
C SER A 83 0.01 3.51 26.17
N LEU A 84 0.83 2.44 26.22
CA LEU A 84 0.67 1.27 25.35
C LEU A 84 -0.75 0.70 25.41
N SER A 85 -1.48 0.81 24.31
CA SER A 85 -2.80 0.19 24.12
C SER A 85 -2.74 -1.33 23.90
N SER A 86 -1.57 -1.87 23.56
CA SER A 86 -1.36 -3.29 23.26
C SER A 86 0.10 -3.64 23.48
N GLY A 87 0.38 -4.84 24.00
CA GLY A 87 1.73 -5.38 24.15
C GLY A 87 2.30 -6.06 22.89
N ALA A 88 1.58 -6.07 21.76
CA ALA A 88 2.07 -6.62 20.48
C ALA A 88 3.05 -5.65 19.79
N VAL A 89 4.16 -5.33 20.46
CA VAL A 89 5.17 -4.38 19.99
C VAL A 89 6.55 -5.01 20.03
N LEU A 90 7.30 -4.90 18.95
CA LEU A 90 8.71 -5.30 18.86
C LEU A 90 9.60 -4.08 19.07
N VAL A 91 10.59 -4.14 19.94
CA VAL A 91 11.52 -3.03 20.21
C VAL A 91 12.95 -3.49 19.98
N SER A 92 13.77 -2.65 19.37
CA SER A 92 15.20 -2.89 19.10
C SER A 92 15.99 -1.59 19.27
N LYS A 93 17.32 -1.67 19.22
CA LYS A 93 18.19 -0.49 19.22
C LYS A 93 17.94 0.50 18.07
N HIS A 94 17.30 0.04 16.99
CA HIS A 94 17.02 0.85 15.80
C HIS A 94 15.61 1.47 15.81
N GLY A 95 14.77 1.13 16.78
CA GLY A 95 13.37 1.55 16.85
C GLY A 95 12.43 0.39 17.15
N TYR A 96 11.14 0.62 16.94
CA TYR A 96 10.08 -0.32 17.30
C TYR A 96 9.06 -0.54 16.18
N CYS A 97 8.34 -1.66 16.25
CA CYS A 97 7.26 -2.00 15.34
C CYS A 97 6.01 -2.44 16.12
N LYS A 98 4.90 -1.74 15.95
CA LYS A 98 3.62 -2.03 16.59
C LYS A 98 2.74 -2.90 15.68
N HIS A 99 2.17 -3.95 16.23
CA HIS A 99 1.31 -4.90 15.52
C HIS A 99 -0.03 -5.11 16.26
N SER A 100 -0.95 -5.78 15.57
CA SER A 100 -2.11 -6.40 16.20
C SER A 100 -1.77 -7.81 16.67
N TYR A 101 -2.39 -8.27 17.76
CA TYR A 101 -2.27 -9.63 18.26
C TYR A 101 -2.73 -10.71 17.26
N ALA A 102 -3.47 -10.33 16.22
CA ALA A 102 -3.81 -11.25 15.13
C ALA A 102 -2.57 -11.80 14.39
N PHE A 103 -1.44 -11.08 14.44
CA PHE A 103 -0.19 -11.49 13.81
C PHE A 103 0.73 -12.20 14.80
N LYS A 104 1.54 -13.14 14.30
CA LYS A 104 2.64 -13.74 15.08
C LYS A 104 3.82 -12.77 15.20
N PRO A 105 4.62 -12.83 16.28
CA PRO A 105 5.89 -12.13 16.37
C PRO A 105 6.80 -12.45 15.17
N CYS A 106 7.64 -11.49 14.77
CA CYS A 106 8.53 -11.67 13.62
C CYS A 106 9.60 -12.73 13.93
N GLU A 107 9.69 -13.77 13.10
CA GLU A 107 10.70 -14.82 13.22
C GLU A 107 12.13 -14.33 12.96
N HIS A 108 12.27 -13.24 12.22
CA HIS A 108 13.56 -12.62 11.89
C HIS A 108 13.89 -11.45 12.82
N TYR A 109 13.30 -11.41 14.02
CA TYR A 109 13.62 -10.37 15.00
C TYR A 109 15.10 -10.45 15.41
N PRO A 110 15.87 -9.35 15.30
CA PRO A 110 17.30 -9.40 15.56
C PRO A 110 17.59 -9.36 17.07
N ILE A 111 17.67 -10.54 17.71
CA ILE A 111 17.90 -10.70 19.17
C ILE A 111 19.15 -9.96 19.63
N GLU A 112 20.25 -10.06 18.87
CA GLU A 112 21.52 -9.35 19.15
C GLU A 112 21.37 -7.82 19.18
N ASN A 113 20.35 -7.30 18.49
CA ASN A 113 20.08 -5.86 18.40
C ASN A 113 18.82 -5.47 19.19
N SER A 114 18.39 -6.32 20.14
CA SER A 114 17.21 -6.07 20.97
C SER A 114 17.29 -4.80 21.82
N GLY A 115 18.51 -4.29 22.05
CA GLY A 115 18.75 -3.07 22.81
C GLY A 115 18.67 -3.26 24.32
N LEU A 116 18.70 -4.52 24.81
CA LEU A 116 18.67 -4.83 26.24
C LEU A 116 19.89 -4.30 27.01
N ASP A 117 20.98 -4.00 26.31
CA ASP A 117 22.19 -3.34 26.81
C ASP A 117 21.93 -1.89 27.24
N ASN A 118 20.88 -1.25 26.70
CA ASN A 118 20.47 0.09 27.08
C ASN A 118 19.37 0.05 28.14
N GLU A 119 19.58 0.70 29.29
CA GLU A 119 18.64 0.71 30.42
C GLU A 119 17.24 1.20 30.01
N THR A 120 17.17 2.26 29.20
CA THR A 120 15.90 2.84 28.75
C THR A 120 15.12 1.86 27.87
N ILE A 121 15.79 1.17 26.95
CA ILE A 121 15.14 0.17 26.08
C ILE A 121 14.77 -1.09 26.88
N SER A 122 15.59 -1.50 27.84
CA SER A 122 15.29 -2.61 28.76
C SER A 122 14.04 -2.33 29.60
N ASN A 123 13.88 -1.09 30.09
CA ASN A 123 12.66 -0.64 30.77
C ASN A 123 11.43 -0.69 29.86
N ILE A 124 11.58 -0.38 28.57
CA ILE A 124 10.51 -0.51 27.58
C ILE A 124 10.12 -1.99 27.37
N HIS A 125 11.10 -2.89 27.28
CA HIS A 125 10.84 -4.34 27.22
C HIS A 125 10.03 -4.81 28.45
N ASP A 126 10.35 -4.31 29.65
CA ASP A 126 9.57 -4.62 30.86
C ASP A 126 8.14 -4.10 30.82
N LYS A 127 7.93 -2.87 30.33
CA LYS A 127 6.60 -2.30 30.13
C LYS A 127 5.78 -3.14 29.15
N ILE A 128 6.38 -3.52 28.02
CA ILE A 128 5.73 -4.35 27.00
C ILE A 128 5.38 -5.73 27.56
N LEU A 129 6.30 -6.36 28.29
CA LEU A 129 6.08 -7.68 28.92
C LEU A 129 4.92 -7.64 29.92
N LYS A 130 4.88 -6.61 30.77
CA LYS A 130 3.77 -6.38 31.72
C LYS A 130 2.45 -6.17 30.98
N ARG A 131 2.45 -5.38 29.91
CA ARG A 131 1.25 -5.14 29.09
C ARG A 131 0.76 -6.40 28.38
N THR A 132 1.67 -7.20 27.81
CA THR A 132 1.31 -8.48 27.18
C THR A 132 0.74 -9.47 28.17
N LEU A 133 1.26 -9.51 29.39
CA LEU A 133 0.72 -10.34 30.46
C LEU A 133 -0.70 -9.90 30.85
N TYR A 134 -0.92 -8.59 30.98
CA TYR A 134 -2.26 -8.05 31.21
C TYR A 134 -3.22 -8.45 30.08
N ASP A 135 -2.86 -8.18 28.82
CA ASP A 135 -3.71 -8.45 27.65
C ASP A 135 -4.02 -9.96 27.52
N LYS A 136 -3.05 -10.83 27.86
CA LYS A 136 -3.24 -12.29 27.96
C LYS A 136 -4.30 -12.65 29.02
N ASN A 137 -4.20 -12.05 30.21
CA ASN A 137 -5.12 -12.30 31.31
C ASN A 137 -6.52 -11.67 31.09
N ASP A 138 -6.60 -10.61 30.27
CA ASP A 138 -7.84 -9.93 29.87
C ASP A 138 -8.63 -10.71 28.79
N GLY A 139 -8.16 -11.91 28.41
CA GLY A 139 -8.87 -12.82 27.51
C GLY A 139 -8.37 -12.80 26.07
N ASN A 140 -7.27 -12.10 25.77
CA ASN A 140 -6.66 -12.16 24.44
C ASN A 140 -5.79 -13.42 24.28
N ILE A 141 -6.37 -14.48 23.71
CA ILE A 141 -5.72 -15.78 23.50
C ILE A 141 -4.41 -15.64 22.69
N ASN A 142 -4.37 -14.71 21.73
CA ASN A 142 -3.19 -14.54 20.88
C ASN A 142 -2.05 -13.77 21.57
N ALA A 143 -2.31 -13.09 22.69
CA ALA A 143 -1.29 -12.41 23.46
C ALA A 143 -0.30 -13.38 24.13
N ASP A 144 -0.69 -14.64 24.33
CA ASP A 144 0.17 -15.68 24.91
C ASP A 144 1.47 -15.88 24.10
N ARG A 145 1.35 -15.95 22.76
CA ARG A 145 2.51 -16.10 21.86
C ARG A 145 3.47 -14.93 21.95
N TRP A 146 2.94 -13.72 22.08
CA TRP A 146 3.72 -12.50 22.23
C TRP A 146 4.39 -12.41 23.60
N TYR A 147 3.69 -12.82 24.65
CA TYR A 147 4.25 -12.91 26.01
C TYR A 147 5.44 -13.87 26.06
N GLU A 148 5.30 -15.07 25.51
CA GLU A 148 6.40 -16.04 25.45
C GLU A 148 7.57 -15.54 24.60
N PHE A 149 7.30 -14.84 23.50
CA PHE A 149 8.33 -14.22 22.68
C PHE A 149 9.13 -13.15 23.44
N HIS A 150 8.47 -12.23 24.14
CA HIS A 150 9.14 -11.20 24.94
C HIS A 150 9.95 -11.79 26.09
N LYS A 151 9.47 -12.89 26.68
CA LYS A 151 10.19 -13.65 27.71
C LYS A 151 11.47 -14.27 27.17
N ARG A 152 11.46 -14.80 25.93
CA ARG A 152 12.67 -15.34 25.26
C ARG A 152 13.71 -14.25 25.02
N ILE A 153 13.30 -13.10 24.49
CA ILE A 153 14.20 -11.95 24.31
C ILE A 153 14.89 -11.57 25.62
N LYS A 154 14.13 -11.43 26.71
CA LYS A 154 14.66 -11.09 28.05
C LYS A 154 15.65 -12.14 28.59
N LYS A 155 15.51 -13.40 28.19
CA LYS A 155 16.44 -14.48 28.57
C LYS A 155 17.66 -14.57 27.67
N GLY A 156 17.65 -13.92 26.51
CA GLY A 156 18.69 -14.06 25.48
C GLY A 156 18.62 -15.40 24.73
N GLU A 157 17.45 -16.04 24.71
CA GLU A 157 17.16 -17.31 23.99
C GLU A 157 16.48 -17.02 22.64
#